data_AF-A0AAD2K5E9-F1
#
_entry.id   AF-A0AAD2K5E9-F1
#
_cell.length_a   1.000
_cell.length_b   1.000
_cell.length_c   1.000
_cell.angle_alpha   90.00
_cell.angle_beta   90.00
_cell.angle_gamma   90.00
#
_symmetry.space_group_name_H-M   'P 1'
#
loop_
_entity.id
_entity.type
_entity.pdbx_description
1 polymer ?
#
loop_
_entity_poly.entity_id
_entity_poly.type
_entity_poly.pdbx_seq_one_letter_code
_entity_poly.pdbx_strand_id
1 'polypeptide(L)'
;MRVLSSLDPPSGTCTLPAALAPATQLTCMSLVNEQLKIDSTESMRYFTGNDANPSPALQKNVRDGLRAFLRRPLGDKAYKARRLDAVVAMCAGAQRSAEMLEADVITWRGILTKIMIRADLCLAVSYYEGTLYLEEDSTKTRFDDNLAWNYTGRKFETLSSRPSTAATTADDVDMHTLWAVGIKRRLGTLDIVLVGEVDCVDAQYSPAEPSPSHYVELKTRKFESPQLRNLAKWDIQSGLIDCPRIFVGFPDRAGVVRETRNLPVFPIPQDKLDWCARVLHALIDLCATEHGDRTGGINVWQVRMKDGEVHANLMSDRQVARMNAGGPRKNGILPMTFLAALAKRKGMA
;
A
#
# COMPACT_ATOMS: atom_id res chain seq x y z
N MET A 1 -19.89 -18.92 1.01
CA MET A 1 -19.49 -17.51 0.84
C MET A 1 -20.78 -16.74 0.94
N ARG A 2 -20.97 -15.97 2.01
CA ARG A 2 -22.14 -15.12 2.14
C ARG A 2 -21.90 -13.89 1.28
N VAL A 3 -22.80 -13.61 0.33
CA VAL A 3 -22.80 -12.35 -0.41
C VAL A 3 -23.15 -11.25 0.59
N LEU A 4 -22.41 -10.15 0.60
CA LEU A 4 -22.87 -8.93 1.27
C LEU A 4 -23.97 -8.32 0.40
N SER A 5 -25.19 -8.81 0.62
CA SER A 5 -26.38 -8.54 -0.20
C SER A 5 -26.79 -7.06 -0.22
N SER A 6 -26.32 -6.28 0.74
CA SER A 6 -26.40 -4.83 0.74
C SER A 6 -25.01 -4.26 1.08
N LEU A 7 -24.42 -3.55 0.12
CA LEU A 7 -23.33 -2.62 0.40
C LEU A 7 -23.85 -1.23 0.78
N ASP A 8 -25.17 -1.05 0.82
CA ASP A 8 -25.77 0.07 1.55
C ASP A 8 -25.66 -0.26 3.03
N PRO A 9 -24.88 0.51 3.79
CA PRO A 9 -24.81 0.35 5.23
C PRO A 9 -26.16 0.68 5.88
N PRO A 10 -26.38 0.28 7.15
CA PRO A 10 -27.52 0.75 7.94
C PRO A 10 -27.66 2.27 7.84
N SER A 11 -28.91 2.74 7.74
CA SER A 11 -29.23 4.17 7.59
C SER A 11 -28.42 5.03 8.58
N GLY A 12 -27.54 5.90 8.04
CA GLY A 12 -26.78 6.88 8.81
C GLY A 12 -25.32 6.54 9.15
N THR A 13 -24.81 5.33 8.87
CA THR A 13 -23.39 5.01 9.20
C THR A 13 -22.39 5.44 8.12
N CYS A 14 -22.77 5.41 6.83
CA CYS A 14 -21.99 5.99 5.73
C CYS A 14 -22.66 7.25 5.19
N THR A 15 -21.92 8.36 5.19
CA THR A 15 -22.37 9.61 4.54
C THR A 15 -21.81 9.67 3.13
N LEU A 16 -22.71 9.80 2.15
CA LEU A 16 -22.36 9.96 0.73
C LEU A 16 -22.80 11.33 0.22
N PRO A 17 -22.09 11.93 -0.75
CA PRO A 17 -20.85 11.44 -1.38
C PRO A 17 -19.67 11.39 -0.40
N ALA A 18 -18.87 10.32 -0.47
CA ALA A 18 -17.67 10.18 0.35
C ALA A 18 -16.59 11.13 -0.15
N ALA A 19 -15.92 11.83 0.76
CA ALA A 19 -14.81 12.73 0.43
C ALA A 19 -13.51 12.25 1.09
N LEU A 20 -12.37 12.54 0.48
CA LEU A 20 -11.07 12.35 1.10
C LEU A 20 -10.60 13.67 1.73
N ALA A 21 -10.38 13.66 3.04
CA ALA A 21 -9.71 14.77 3.73
C ALA A 21 -8.20 14.76 3.39
N PRO A 22 -7.48 15.89 3.59
CA PRO A 22 -6.03 15.94 3.40
C PRO A 22 -5.29 14.86 4.19
N ALA A 23 -4.18 14.39 3.64
CA ALA A 23 -3.31 13.39 4.22
C ALA A 23 -2.25 14.00 5.12
N THR A 24 -2.05 13.39 6.28
CA THR A 24 -0.95 13.70 7.19
C THR A 24 0.00 12.51 7.27
N GLN A 25 1.28 12.73 7.01
CA GLN A 25 2.30 11.71 7.26
C GLN A 25 2.57 11.58 8.77
N LEU A 26 2.33 10.40 9.32
CA LEU A 26 2.54 10.11 10.74
C LEU A 26 3.97 9.63 11.04
N THR A 27 4.50 8.78 10.16
CA THR A 27 5.74 8.04 10.33
C THR A 27 6.20 7.50 8.96
N CYS A 28 7.39 6.93 8.90
CA CYS A 28 7.87 6.20 7.74
C CYS A 28 8.67 4.95 8.15
N MET A 29 8.98 4.11 7.18
CA MET A 29 9.85 2.96 7.37
C MET A 29 10.70 2.72 6.14
N SER A 30 11.91 2.23 6.38
CA SER A 30 12.80 1.71 5.35
C SER A 30 12.92 0.20 5.49
N LEU A 31 12.76 -0.52 4.38
CA LEU A 31 13.20 -1.91 4.27
C LEU A 31 14.57 -1.92 3.62
N VAL A 32 15.60 -2.34 4.35
CA VAL A 32 16.97 -2.43 3.84
C VAL A 32 17.56 -3.76 4.31
N ASN A 33 18.16 -4.52 3.39
CA ASN A 33 18.72 -5.85 3.69
C ASN A 33 17.72 -6.76 4.44
N GLU A 34 16.45 -6.73 4.02
CA GLU A 34 15.35 -7.49 4.63
C GLU A 34 15.02 -7.12 6.09
N GLN A 35 15.56 -6.01 6.59
CA GLN A 35 15.28 -5.49 7.93
C GLN A 35 14.40 -4.25 7.84
N LEU A 36 13.30 -4.28 8.60
CA LEU A 36 12.42 -3.14 8.73
C LEU A 36 12.99 -2.14 9.75
N LYS A 37 13.27 -0.92 9.30
CA LYS A 37 13.77 0.18 10.11
C LYS A 37 12.68 1.23 10.23
N ILE A 38 12.22 1.47 11.45
CA ILE A 38 11.12 2.39 11.77
C ILE A 38 11.65 3.82 11.86
N ASP A 39 10.86 4.81 11.42
CA ASP A 39 11.24 6.23 11.32
C ASP A 39 12.57 6.45 10.58
N SER A 40 12.81 5.61 9.57
CA SER A 40 14.06 5.61 8.81
C SER A 40 13.84 6.03 7.37
N THR A 41 14.72 6.90 6.88
CA THR A 41 14.79 7.37 5.49
C THR A 41 15.92 6.72 4.70
N GLU A 42 16.53 5.64 5.20
CA GLU A 42 17.70 4.99 4.59
C GLU A 42 17.45 4.47 3.16
N SER A 43 16.23 4.00 2.90
CA SER A 43 15.78 3.57 1.56
C SER A 43 15.05 4.66 0.77
N MET A 44 14.87 5.85 1.35
CA MET A 44 14.25 6.99 0.68
C MET A 44 15.12 7.46 -0.50
N ARG A 45 14.49 8.00 -1.54
CA ARG A 45 15.19 8.49 -2.74
C ARG A 45 14.73 9.89 -3.09
N TYR A 46 15.64 10.71 -3.62
CA TYR A 46 15.36 12.03 -4.16
C TYR A 46 15.19 11.96 -5.67
N PHE A 47 14.14 12.58 -6.18
CA PHE A 47 13.85 12.69 -7.59
C PHE A 47 14.95 13.45 -8.35
N THR A 48 15.33 12.94 -9.51
CA THR A 48 16.34 13.55 -10.40
C THR A 48 15.87 13.65 -11.85
N GLY A 49 14.60 13.33 -12.12
CA GLY A 49 14.00 13.46 -13.45
C GLY A 49 13.79 14.92 -13.85
N ASN A 50 13.57 15.13 -15.16
CA ASN A 50 13.39 16.44 -15.77
C ASN A 50 12.33 16.39 -16.90
N ASP A 51 11.73 17.55 -17.16
CA ASP A 51 10.50 17.71 -17.94
C ASP A 51 10.72 17.81 -19.44
N ALA A 52 11.92 18.25 -19.85
CA ALA A 52 12.17 18.69 -21.23
C ALA A 52 12.87 17.66 -22.10
N ASN A 53 13.66 16.74 -21.51
CA ASN A 53 14.39 15.68 -22.20
C ASN A 53 14.91 14.67 -21.17
N PRO A 54 14.82 13.34 -21.39
CA PRO A 54 15.35 12.37 -20.44
C PRO A 54 16.81 12.68 -20.15
N SER A 55 17.13 12.82 -18.86
CA SER A 55 18.51 12.98 -18.38
C SER A 55 19.44 11.91 -18.98
N PRO A 56 20.76 12.13 -19.03
CA PRO A 56 21.70 11.12 -19.52
C PRO A 56 21.53 9.75 -18.82
N ALA A 57 21.15 9.75 -17.53
CA ALA A 57 20.83 8.52 -16.81
C ALA A 57 19.56 7.84 -17.35
N LEU A 58 18.51 8.61 -17.67
CA LEU A 58 17.26 8.09 -18.20
C LEU A 58 17.38 7.59 -19.65
N GLN A 59 18.38 8.05 -20.39
CA GLN A 59 18.69 7.52 -21.72
C GLN A 59 19.34 6.12 -21.69
N LYS A 60 19.75 5.63 -20.51
CA LYS A 60 20.16 4.23 -20.35
C LYS A 60 18.98 3.29 -20.61
N ASN A 61 19.27 2.05 -20.99
CA ASN A 61 18.22 1.09 -21.29
C ASN A 61 17.63 0.53 -19.99
N VAL A 62 16.31 0.66 -19.81
CA VAL A 62 15.59 0.18 -18.61
C VAL A 62 15.55 -1.36 -18.50
N ARG A 63 16.11 -2.07 -19.48
CA ARG A 63 16.32 -3.52 -19.45
C ARG A 63 17.77 -3.91 -19.16
N ASP A 64 18.69 -2.95 -19.02
CA ASP A 64 20.09 -3.24 -18.68
C ASP A 64 20.18 -3.91 -17.32
N GLY A 65 20.67 -5.15 -17.29
CA GLY A 65 20.74 -5.99 -16.09
C GLY A 65 19.60 -7.01 -15.96
N LEU A 66 18.56 -6.94 -16.79
CA LEU A 66 17.38 -7.81 -16.73
C LEU A 66 17.77 -9.31 -16.80
N ARG A 67 18.68 -9.70 -17.70
CA ARG A 67 19.10 -11.10 -17.83
C ARG A 67 19.75 -11.66 -16.57
N ALA A 68 20.57 -10.85 -15.90
CA ALA A 68 21.20 -11.24 -14.65
C ALA A 68 20.17 -11.30 -13.52
N PHE A 69 19.26 -10.33 -13.48
CA PHE A 69 18.15 -10.28 -12.52
C PHE A 69 17.25 -11.51 -12.59
N LEU A 70 16.82 -11.92 -13.79
CA LEU A 70 15.95 -13.09 -13.99
C LEU A 70 16.59 -14.42 -13.55
N ARG A 71 17.90 -14.46 -13.31
CA ARG A 71 18.62 -15.64 -12.79
C ARG A 71 18.73 -15.63 -11.26
N ARG A 72 18.41 -14.53 -10.58
CA ARG A 72 18.46 -14.44 -9.11
C ARG A 72 17.28 -15.25 -8.53
N PRO A 73 17.50 -16.06 -7.47
CA PRO A 73 16.38 -16.68 -6.77
C PRO A 73 15.52 -15.60 -6.13
N LEU A 74 14.22 -15.57 -6.47
CA LEU A 74 13.27 -14.67 -5.82
C LEU A 74 12.93 -15.25 -4.45
N GLY A 75 13.47 -14.64 -3.39
CA GLY A 75 13.06 -14.95 -2.03
C GLY A 75 11.63 -14.46 -1.74
N ASP A 76 10.98 -15.09 -0.75
CA ASP A 76 9.62 -14.70 -0.31
C ASP A 76 9.62 -13.56 0.72
N LYS A 77 10.79 -13.08 1.15
CA LYS A 77 10.94 -12.17 2.29
C LYS A 77 10.48 -10.74 2.02
N ALA A 78 10.71 -10.20 0.81
CA ALA A 78 10.17 -8.88 0.43
C ALA A 78 8.63 -8.87 0.43
N TYR A 79 8.02 -10.00 0.07
CA TYR A 79 6.58 -10.17 0.16
C TYR A 79 6.09 -10.19 1.62
N LYS A 80 6.81 -10.86 2.53
CA LYS A 80 6.51 -10.85 3.97
C LYS A 80 6.58 -9.45 4.59
N ALA A 81 7.50 -8.60 4.13
CA ALA A 81 7.61 -7.20 4.58
C ALA A 81 6.44 -6.30 4.13
N ARG A 82 5.59 -6.77 3.20
CA ARG A 82 4.38 -6.08 2.74
C ARG A 82 3.10 -6.59 3.41
N ARG A 83 3.21 -7.38 4.48
CA ARG A 83 2.07 -7.81 5.31
C ARG A 83 1.63 -6.69 6.25
N LEU A 84 0.46 -6.85 6.86
CA LEU A 84 -0.04 -5.90 7.86
C LEU A 84 0.91 -5.78 9.07
N ASP A 85 1.71 -6.82 9.32
CA ASP A 85 2.73 -6.83 10.37
C ASP A 85 3.68 -5.63 10.29
N ALA A 86 4.10 -5.22 9.09
CA ALA A 86 5.00 -4.09 8.91
C ALA A 86 4.30 -2.75 9.18
N VAL A 87 3.03 -2.61 8.78
CA VAL A 87 2.19 -1.43 9.07
C VAL A 87 2.06 -1.22 10.57
N VAL A 88 1.70 -2.30 11.24
CA VAL A 88 1.47 -2.33 12.67
C VAL A 88 2.78 -2.10 13.44
N ALA A 89 3.87 -2.75 13.02
CA ALA A 89 5.19 -2.54 13.61
C ALA A 89 5.66 -1.09 13.46
N MET A 90 5.53 -0.50 12.26
CA MET A 90 5.90 0.88 12.00
C MET A 90 5.15 1.85 12.91
N CYS A 91 3.81 1.78 12.93
CA CYS A 91 3.02 2.69 13.74
C CYS A 91 3.26 2.48 15.26
N ALA A 92 3.38 1.23 15.72
CA ALA A 92 3.66 0.95 17.13
C ALA A 92 5.06 1.42 17.56
N GLY A 93 6.09 1.15 16.75
CA GLY A 93 7.47 1.54 17.06
C GLY A 93 7.71 3.05 16.97
N ALA A 94 6.98 3.75 16.10
CA ALA A 94 6.98 5.21 16.00
C ALA A 94 6.10 5.88 17.08
N GLN A 95 5.63 5.12 18.07
CA GLN A 95 4.76 5.60 19.17
C GLN A 95 3.39 6.15 18.71
N ARG A 96 2.95 5.84 17.49
CA ARG A 96 1.69 6.27 16.87
C ARG A 96 0.47 5.43 17.23
N SER A 97 0.51 4.69 18.34
CA SER A 97 -0.60 3.82 18.74
C SER A 97 -1.88 4.57 19.12
N ALA A 98 -1.84 5.87 19.47
CA ALA A 98 -3.06 6.65 19.70
C ALA A 98 -3.79 6.87 18.38
N GLU A 99 -3.07 7.30 17.36
CA GLU A 99 -3.60 7.47 16.01
C GLU A 99 -4.10 6.15 15.42
N MET A 100 -3.51 5.01 15.80
CA MET A 100 -4.03 3.69 15.45
C MET A 100 -5.33 3.35 16.18
N LEU A 101 -5.42 3.65 17.48
CA LEU A 101 -6.62 3.38 18.29
C LEU A 101 -7.81 4.27 17.91
N GLU A 102 -7.54 5.45 17.34
CA GLU A 102 -8.55 6.36 16.79
C GLU A 102 -8.99 5.98 15.37
N ALA A 103 -8.30 5.06 14.70
CA ALA A 103 -8.61 4.70 13.32
C ALA A 103 -9.76 3.69 13.25
N ASP A 104 -10.69 3.90 12.34
CA ASP A 104 -11.72 2.92 11.97
C ASP A 104 -11.14 1.85 11.04
N VAL A 105 -10.13 2.19 10.21
CA VAL A 105 -9.54 1.28 9.23
C VAL A 105 -8.02 1.40 9.19
N ILE A 106 -7.32 0.26 9.26
CA ILE A 106 -5.86 0.18 9.10
C ILE A 106 -5.51 -0.84 8.01
N THR A 107 -4.81 -0.38 6.97
CA THR A 107 -4.43 -1.26 5.84
C THR A 107 -3.29 -0.69 4.99
N TRP A 108 -2.90 -1.44 3.96
CA TRP A 108 -2.04 -0.94 2.89
C TRP A 108 -2.83 -0.14 1.86
N ARG A 109 -2.27 0.97 1.38
CA ARG A 109 -2.82 1.79 0.28
C ARG A 109 -3.20 0.97 -0.95
N GLY A 110 -2.41 -0.06 -1.26
CA GLY A 110 -2.66 -0.96 -2.38
C GLY A 110 -3.98 -1.73 -2.28
N ILE A 111 -4.43 -2.07 -1.07
CA ILE A 111 -5.72 -2.74 -0.82
C ILE A 111 -6.86 -1.78 -1.16
N LEU A 112 -6.84 -0.54 -0.66
CA LEU A 112 -7.86 0.46 -1.01
C LEU A 112 -7.88 0.78 -2.50
N THR A 113 -6.70 0.86 -3.14
CA THR A 113 -6.62 1.02 -4.61
C THR A 113 -7.37 -0.11 -5.32
N LYS A 114 -7.15 -1.37 -4.92
CA LYS A 114 -7.80 -2.55 -5.53
C LYS A 114 -9.31 -2.56 -5.28
N ILE A 115 -9.74 -2.20 -4.06
CA ILE A 115 -11.16 -2.02 -3.73
C ILE A 115 -11.78 -0.97 -4.67
N MET A 116 -11.19 0.23 -4.75
CA MET A 116 -11.68 1.34 -5.57
C MET A 116 -11.83 0.98 -7.05
N ILE A 117 -10.85 0.28 -7.63
CA ILE A 117 -10.92 -0.15 -9.05
C ILE A 117 -11.73 -1.44 -9.25
N ARG A 118 -12.36 -1.99 -8.21
CA ARG A 118 -13.14 -3.25 -8.24
C ARG A 118 -12.33 -4.43 -8.79
N ALA A 119 -11.05 -4.51 -8.42
CA ALA A 119 -10.19 -5.61 -8.82
C ALA A 119 -10.57 -6.91 -8.09
N ASP A 120 -10.32 -8.04 -8.75
CA ASP A 120 -10.32 -9.35 -8.10
C ASP A 120 -9.34 -9.36 -6.93
N LEU A 121 -9.85 -9.63 -5.74
CA LEU A 121 -9.10 -9.49 -4.49
C LEU A 121 -9.57 -10.51 -3.46
N CYS A 122 -8.64 -11.06 -2.70
CA CYS A 122 -8.93 -11.90 -1.55
C CYS A 122 -8.21 -11.31 -0.34
N LEU A 123 -8.95 -10.98 0.70
CA LEU A 123 -8.45 -10.36 1.92
C LEU A 123 -8.68 -11.28 3.11
N ALA A 124 -7.78 -11.18 4.09
CA ALA A 124 -8.04 -11.55 5.46
C ALA A 124 -8.33 -10.29 6.26
N VAL A 125 -9.46 -10.29 6.97
CA VAL A 125 -9.98 -9.14 7.68
C VAL A 125 -10.20 -9.49 9.15
N SER A 126 -9.64 -8.70 10.06
CA SER A 126 -9.95 -8.80 11.49
C SER A 126 -10.47 -7.46 11.97
N TYR A 127 -11.42 -7.51 12.89
CA TYR A 127 -11.91 -6.32 13.58
C TYR A 127 -11.61 -6.45 15.06
N TYR A 128 -10.93 -5.45 15.61
CA TYR A 128 -10.44 -5.46 16.97
C TYR A 128 -10.54 -4.05 17.55
N GLU A 129 -11.25 -3.93 18.68
CA GLU A 129 -11.41 -2.69 19.44
C GLU A 129 -11.90 -1.48 18.63
N GLY A 130 -12.86 -1.70 17.71
CA GLY A 130 -13.41 -0.63 16.87
C GLY A 130 -12.69 -0.45 15.52
N THR A 131 -11.54 -1.08 15.33
CA THR A 131 -10.73 -0.91 14.12
C THR A 131 -10.81 -2.13 13.21
N LEU A 132 -11.08 -1.88 11.93
CA LEU A 132 -11.00 -2.86 10.84
C LEU A 132 -9.58 -2.93 10.28
N TYR A 133 -8.98 -4.12 10.34
CA TYR A 133 -7.66 -4.41 9.80
C TYR A 133 -7.78 -5.28 8.55
N LEU A 134 -7.10 -4.91 7.46
CA LEU A 134 -7.16 -5.64 6.19
C LEU A 134 -5.76 -5.99 5.67
N GLU A 135 -5.58 -7.25 5.30
CA GLU A 135 -4.38 -7.84 4.68
C GLU A 135 -4.78 -8.64 3.44
N GLU A 136 -3.95 -8.67 2.38
CA GLU A 136 -4.16 -9.61 1.28
C GLU A 136 -3.92 -11.06 1.72
N ASP A 137 -4.84 -11.97 1.38
CA ASP A 137 -4.70 -13.39 1.70
C ASP A 137 -3.51 -13.97 0.92
N SER A 138 -2.42 -14.21 1.64
CA SER A 138 -1.17 -14.71 1.09
C SER A 138 -1.27 -16.10 0.48
N THR A 139 -2.27 -16.89 0.89
CA THR A 139 -2.53 -18.22 0.29
C THR A 139 -3.18 -18.14 -1.09
N LYS A 140 -3.65 -16.96 -1.48
CA LYS A 140 -4.33 -16.69 -2.75
C LYS A 140 -3.64 -15.65 -3.61
N THR A 141 -2.59 -15.03 -3.09
CA THR A 141 -1.80 -14.08 -3.86
C THR A 141 -1.03 -14.85 -4.94
N ARG A 142 -1.36 -14.61 -6.21
CA ARG A 142 -0.58 -15.12 -7.34
C ARG A 142 0.73 -14.34 -7.40
N PHE A 143 1.84 -15.05 -7.57
CA PHE A 143 3.10 -14.39 -7.94
C PHE A 143 2.89 -13.61 -9.23
N ASP A 144 3.48 -12.41 -9.32
CA ASP A 144 3.36 -11.58 -10.50
C ASP A 144 4.11 -12.24 -11.66
N ASP A 145 3.36 -12.76 -12.62
CA ASP A 145 3.89 -13.48 -13.79
C ASP A 145 4.72 -12.57 -14.72
N ASN A 146 4.74 -11.25 -14.49
CA ASN A 146 5.45 -10.29 -15.35
C ASN A 146 6.69 -9.67 -14.69
N LEU A 147 7.56 -10.52 -14.16
CA LEU A 147 8.82 -10.15 -13.51
C LEU A 147 9.71 -9.19 -14.35
N ALA A 148 9.71 -9.36 -15.68
CA ALA A 148 10.46 -8.48 -16.58
C ALA A 148 9.89 -7.05 -16.62
N TRP A 149 8.56 -6.90 -16.52
CA TRP A 149 7.93 -5.59 -16.44
C TRP A 149 8.20 -4.92 -15.09
N ASN A 150 8.15 -5.67 -13.99
CA ASN A 150 8.49 -5.18 -12.66
C ASN A 150 9.94 -4.69 -12.59
N TYR A 151 10.88 -5.45 -13.16
CA TYR A 151 12.25 -5.02 -13.29
C TYR A 151 12.37 -3.69 -14.06
N THR A 152 11.67 -3.58 -15.19
CA THR A 152 11.72 -2.38 -16.04
C THR A 152 11.20 -1.14 -15.28
N GLY A 153 10.12 -1.29 -14.51
CA GLY A 153 9.61 -0.22 -13.64
C GLY A 153 10.63 0.20 -12.58
N ARG A 154 11.20 -0.78 -11.87
CA ARG A 154 12.19 -0.52 -10.81
C ARG A 154 13.50 0.05 -11.36
N LYS A 155 13.95 -0.39 -12.54
CA LYS A 155 15.09 0.21 -13.21
C LYS A 155 14.82 1.67 -13.56
N PHE A 156 13.62 1.99 -14.04
CA PHE A 156 13.23 3.39 -14.27
C PHE A 156 13.20 4.21 -12.98
N GLU A 157 12.70 3.65 -11.86
CA GLU A 157 12.75 4.29 -10.55
C GLU A 157 14.20 4.62 -10.16
N THR A 158 15.11 3.64 -10.29
CA THR A 158 16.56 3.81 -10.04
C THR A 158 17.17 4.91 -10.92
N LEU A 159 16.82 4.98 -12.20
CA LEU A 159 17.38 5.97 -13.13
C LEU A 159 16.78 7.38 -12.96
N SER A 160 15.57 7.49 -12.41
CA SER A 160 14.86 8.76 -12.20
C SER A 160 15.04 9.35 -10.80
N SER A 161 15.83 8.68 -9.96
CA SER A 161 16.03 9.10 -8.57
C SER A 161 17.41 8.72 -8.05
N ARG A 162 17.91 9.48 -7.09
CA ARG A 162 19.14 9.17 -6.36
C ARG A 162 18.83 8.75 -4.92
N PRO A 163 19.64 7.88 -4.32
CA PRO A 163 19.52 7.55 -2.91
C PRO A 163 19.59 8.78 -1.99
N SER A 164 18.90 8.72 -0.84
CA SER A 164 19.06 9.69 0.26
C SER A 164 20.40 9.53 0.98
N THR A 165 20.92 8.30 1.03
CA THR A 165 22.19 7.93 1.67
C THR A 165 23.15 7.33 0.65
N ALA A 166 24.46 7.54 0.84
CA ALA A 166 25.49 7.03 -0.09
C ALA A 166 25.63 5.49 -0.08
N ALA A 167 24.89 4.78 0.77
CA ALA A 167 25.04 3.35 1.02
C ALA A 167 24.46 2.44 -0.09
N THR A 168 23.60 2.97 -0.97
CA THR A 168 23.02 2.17 -2.06
C THR A 168 23.69 2.54 -3.39
N THR A 169 24.23 1.54 -4.10
CA THR A 169 24.84 1.75 -5.41
C THR A 169 23.80 2.20 -6.43
N ALA A 170 24.15 3.18 -7.28
CA ALA A 170 23.18 3.89 -8.11
C ALA A 170 22.62 3.09 -9.29
N ASP A 171 23.19 1.94 -9.65
CA ASP A 171 22.88 1.25 -10.91
C ASP A 171 22.31 -0.19 -10.77
N ASP A 172 22.36 -0.85 -9.61
CA ASP A 172 21.71 -2.17 -9.42
C ASP A 172 20.25 -2.01 -8.98
N VAL A 173 19.38 -2.87 -9.50
CA VAL A 173 17.96 -2.88 -9.14
C VAL A 173 17.79 -3.80 -7.93
N ASP A 174 17.42 -3.21 -6.80
CA ASP A 174 17.09 -3.94 -5.58
C ASP A 174 15.57 -4.00 -5.40
N MET A 175 15.01 -5.21 -5.51
CA MET A 175 13.57 -5.47 -5.30
C MET A 175 13.20 -5.62 -3.81
N HIS A 176 14.20 -5.66 -2.94
CA HIS A 176 14.05 -5.89 -1.51
C HIS A 176 14.18 -4.60 -0.71
N THR A 177 14.37 -3.46 -1.37
CA THR A 177 14.27 -2.14 -0.75
C THR A 177 12.93 -1.50 -1.06
N LEU A 178 12.37 -0.83 -0.04
CA LEU A 178 11.22 0.05 -0.20
C LEU A 178 11.26 1.09 0.90
N TRP A 179 10.85 2.30 0.55
CA TRP A 179 10.48 3.33 1.52
C TRP A 179 8.97 3.48 1.52
N ALA A 180 8.37 3.41 2.71
CA ALA A 180 6.92 3.52 2.86
C ALA A 180 6.58 4.49 3.99
N VAL A 181 5.43 5.13 3.85
CA VAL A 181 4.94 6.16 4.77
C VAL A 181 3.61 5.74 5.36
N GLY A 182 3.42 6.04 6.65
CA GLY A 182 2.12 5.93 7.32
C GLY A 182 1.36 7.24 7.15
N ILE A 183 0.16 7.17 6.57
CA ILE A 183 -0.73 8.30 6.31
C ILE A 183 -1.97 8.18 7.18
N LYS A 184 -2.33 9.25 7.89
CA LYS A 184 -3.67 9.43 8.50
C LYS A 184 -4.47 10.37 7.61
N ARG A 185 -5.73 10.01 7.34
CA ARG A 185 -6.71 10.88 6.68
C ARG A 185 -8.13 10.39 6.95
N ARG A 186 -9.13 11.12 6.46
CA ARG A 186 -10.54 10.70 6.51
C ARG A 186 -11.06 10.31 5.14
N LEU A 187 -11.85 9.24 5.06
CA LEU A 187 -12.65 8.84 3.88
C LEU A 187 -14.13 8.84 4.28
N GLY A 188 -14.87 9.86 3.86
CA GLY A 188 -16.24 10.08 4.31
C GLY A 188 -16.28 10.26 5.82
N THR A 189 -16.97 9.36 6.52
CA THR A 189 -17.05 9.33 7.98
C THR A 189 -15.97 8.47 8.64
N LEU A 190 -15.13 7.75 7.88
CA LEU A 190 -14.12 6.84 8.41
C LEU A 190 -12.76 7.52 8.58
N ASP A 191 -12.19 7.44 9.77
CA ASP A 191 -10.78 7.76 10.02
C ASP A 191 -9.90 6.57 9.61
N ILE A 192 -9.01 6.79 8.64
CA ILE A 192 -8.20 5.73 8.05
C ILE A 192 -6.70 5.98 8.26
N VAL A 193 -5.99 4.90 8.59
CA VAL A 193 -4.52 4.85 8.56
C VAL A 193 -4.07 3.91 7.46
N LEU A 194 -3.33 4.46 6.50
CA LEU A 194 -2.84 3.74 5.33
C LEU A 194 -1.32 3.70 5.32
N VAL A 195 -0.76 2.60 4.83
CA VAL A 195 0.67 2.55 4.50
C VAL A 195 0.85 2.48 2.99
N GLY A 196 1.62 3.41 2.45
CA GLY A 196 1.92 3.50 1.03
C GLY A 196 3.42 3.52 0.79
N GLU A 197 3.89 2.67 -0.12
CA GLU A 197 5.22 2.83 -0.72
C GLU A 197 5.27 4.15 -1.50
N VAL A 198 6.36 4.89 -1.36
CA VAL A 198 6.63 6.14 -2.07
C VAL A 198 7.92 5.97 -2.88
N ASP A 199 7.84 6.17 -4.19
CA ASP A 199 8.95 5.87 -5.10
C ASP A 199 10.14 6.83 -4.89
N CYS A 200 9.86 8.13 -4.73
CA CYS A 200 10.84 9.13 -4.31
C CYS A 200 10.17 10.43 -3.83
N VAL A 201 10.98 11.35 -3.33
CA VAL A 201 10.58 12.70 -2.91
C VAL A 201 11.32 13.76 -3.73
N ASP A 202 10.77 14.96 -3.83
CA ASP A 202 11.47 16.11 -4.41
C ASP A 202 12.58 16.66 -3.49
N ALA A 203 13.29 17.69 -3.96
CA ALA A 203 14.40 18.28 -3.21
C ALA A 203 13.99 19.11 -1.97
N GLN A 204 12.70 19.42 -1.82
CA GLN A 204 12.14 20.21 -0.72
C GLN A 204 11.62 19.33 0.43
N TYR A 205 11.45 18.03 0.23
CA TYR A 205 11.05 17.13 1.31
C TYR A 205 12.04 17.16 2.48
N SER A 206 11.52 17.38 3.68
CA SER A 206 12.27 17.34 4.93
C SER A 206 11.74 16.21 5.83
N PRO A 207 12.59 15.29 6.33
CA PRO A 207 12.17 14.31 7.32
C PRO A 207 11.72 14.93 8.66
N ALA A 208 12.19 16.15 8.98
CA ALA A 208 11.79 16.88 10.18
C ALA A 208 10.41 17.53 10.03
N GLU A 209 10.03 17.89 8.80
CA GLU A 209 8.74 18.48 8.45
C GLU A 209 8.13 17.69 7.27
N PRO A 210 7.76 16.42 7.50
CA PRO A 210 7.32 15.54 6.44
C PRO A 210 6.00 16.03 5.83
N SER A 211 5.95 16.13 4.50
CA SER A 211 4.76 16.56 3.78
C SER A 211 4.55 15.72 2.50
N PRO A 212 3.33 15.16 2.30
CA PRO A 212 2.99 14.46 1.06
C PRO A 212 3.12 15.29 -0.22
N SER A 213 3.07 16.62 -0.10
CA SER A 213 3.22 17.55 -1.24
C SER A 213 4.56 17.44 -1.96
N HIS A 214 5.54 16.76 -1.38
CA HIS A 214 6.85 16.53 -1.98
C HIS A 214 7.03 15.12 -2.54
N TYR A 215 6.00 14.26 -2.49
CA TYR A 215 6.09 12.92 -3.07
C TYR A 215 6.10 12.94 -4.60
N VAL A 216 6.68 11.89 -5.19
CA VAL A 216 6.71 11.67 -6.63
C VAL A 216 6.42 10.20 -6.90
N GLU A 217 5.35 9.93 -7.65
CA GLU A 217 5.08 8.60 -8.17
C GLU A 217 5.81 8.42 -9.51
N LEU A 218 6.53 7.31 -9.69
CA LEU A 218 7.28 7.00 -10.89
C LEU A 218 6.57 5.88 -11.67
N LYS A 219 6.37 6.08 -12.98
CA LYS A 219 5.71 5.11 -13.85
C LYS A 219 6.45 4.92 -15.16
N THR A 220 6.34 3.74 -15.73
CA THR A 220 6.76 3.46 -17.11
C THR A 220 5.57 3.09 -17.97
N ARG A 221 5.61 3.48 -19.23
CA ARG A 221 4.61 3.09 -20.24
C ARG A 221 5.28 2.91 -21.60
N LYS A 222 4.90 1.89 -22.37
CA LYS A 222 5.42 1.72 -23.74
C LYS A 222 5.10 2.96 -24.59
N PHE A 223 6.10 3.47 -25.33
CA PHE A 223 5.98 4.65 -26.18
C PHE A 223 4.85 4.53 -27.23
N GLU A 224 4.64 3.35 -27.78
CA GLU A 224 3.65 3.08 -28.84
C GLU A 224 2.19 2.99 -28.33
N SER A 225 1.91 3.36 -27.08
CA SER A 225 0.56 3.30 -26.50
C SER A 225 -0.15 4.66 -26.63
N PRO A 226 -1.08 4.85 -27.59
CA PRO A 226 -1.69 6.15 -27.90
C PRO A 226 -2.64 6.68 -26.82
N GLN A 227 -2.98 5.85 -25.84
CA GLN A 227 -3.93 6.19 -24.77
C GLN A 227 -3.25 5.93 -23.45
N LEU A 228 -3.32 6.87 -22.51
CA LEU A 228 -2.95 6.63 -21.11
C LEU A 228 -4.02 5.76 -20.41
N ARG A 229 -4.35 4.59 -20.96
CA ARG A 229 -5.22 3.60 -20.29
C ARG A 229 -4.60 3.31 -18.92
N ASN A 230 -5.34 3.60 -17.84
CA ASN A 230 -4.98 3.49 -16.41
C ASN A 230 -4.58 4.78 -15.67
N LEU A 231 -4.79 5.98 -16.22
CA LEU A 231 -4.68 7.23 -15.43
C LEU A 231 -5.46 7.12 -14.12
N ALA A 232 -6.73 6.72 -14.17
CA ALA A 232 -7.56 6.57 -12.97
C ALA A 232 -6.94 5.67 -11.88
N LYS A 233 -6.17 4.63 -12.25
CA LYS A 233 -5.47 3.81 -11.24
C LYS A 233 -4.29 4.56 -10.64
N TRP A 234 -3.50 5.26 -11.46
CA TRP A 234 -2.38 6.06 -10.95
C TRP A 234 -2.89 7.23 -10.09
N ASP A 235 -3.94 7.91 -10.54
CA ASP A 235 -4.63 8.96 -9.79
C ASP A 235 -5.14 8.44 -8.43
N ILE A 236 -5.75 7.25 -8.41
CA ILE A 236 -6.16 6.60 -7.14
C ILE A 236 -4.96 6.27 -6.26
N GLN A 237 -3.91 5.65 -6.82
CA GLN A 237 -2.73 5.26 -6.06
C GLN A 237 -2.08 6.48 -5.41
N SER A 238 -1.79 7.50 -6.20
CA SER A 238 -1.13 8.74 -5.76
C SER A 238 -2.05 9.56 -4.85
N GLY A 239 -3.32 9.73 -5.23
CA GLY A 239 -4.30 10.51 -4.49
C GLY A 239 -4.66 9.93 -3.12
N LEU A 240 -4.56 8.61 -2.90
CA LEU A 240 -4.78 8.00 -1.58
C LEU A 240 -3.73 8.40 -0.52
N ILE A 241 -2.58 8.92 -0.95
CA ILE A 241 -1.50 9.39 -0.07
C ILE A 241 -1.14 10.86 -0.32
N ASP A 242 -2.00 11.61 -1.04
CA ASP A 242 -1.77 13.01 -1.48
C ASP A 242 -0.44 13.25 -2.21
N CYS A 243 0.06 12.23 -2.92
CA CYS A 243 1.14 12.44 -3.86
C CYS A 243 0.63 13.34 -5.01
N PRO A 244 1.23 14.50 -5.30
CA PRO A 244 0.65 15.49 -6.21
C PRO A 244 1.03 15.28 -7.67
N ARG A 245 2.05 14.45 -7.94
CA ARG A 245 2.61 14.31 -9.29
C ARG A 245 3.04 12.90 -9.62
N ILE A 246 2.87 12.56 -10.89
CA ILE A 246 3.32 11.31 -11.49
C ILE A 246 4.34 11.64 -12.59
N PHE A 247 5.56 11.13 -12.47
CA PHE A 247 6.57 11.20 -13.52
C PHE A 247 6.58 9.91 -14.34
N VAL A 248 6.33 10.03 -15.64
CA VAL A 248 6.17 8.89 -16.54
C VAL A 248 7.30 8.86 -17.57
N GLY A 249 7.98 7.72 -17.66
CA GLY A 249 8.92 7.43 -18.75
C GLY A 249 8.31 6.57 -19.84
N PHE A 250 8.63 6.90 -21.09
CA PHE A 250 8.16 6.19 -22.28
C PHE A 250 9.29 5.45 -23.01
N PRO A 251 9.65 4.23 -22.57
CA PRO A 251 10.63 3.41 -23.28
C PRO A 251 10.11 2.90 -24.62
N ASP A 252 11.02 2.88 -25.61
CA ASP A 252 10.81 2.27 -26.92
C ASP A 252 10.88 0.72 -26.86
N ARG A 253 10.80 0.06 -28.02
CA ARG A 253 10.90 -1.40 -28.11
C ARG A 253 12.25 -1.95 -27.65
N ALA A 254 13.33 -1.18 -27.77
CA ALA A 254 14.66 -1.57 -27.30
C ALA A 254 14.79 -1.43 -25.77
N GLY A 255 13.96 -0.60 -25.14
CA GLY A 255 14.00 -0.30 -23.71
C GLY A 255 14.70 1.02 -23.40
N VAL A 256 14.93 1.89 -24.38
CA VAL A 256 15.49 3.23 -24.15
C VAL A 256 14.35 4.21 -23.90
N VAL A 257 14.40 4.98 -22.82
CA VAL A 257 13.39 6.03 -22.53
C VAL A 257 13.55 7.15 -23.56
N ARG A 258 12.54 7.34 -24.41
CA ARG A 258 12.55 8.37 -25.47
C ARG A 258 11.91 9.67 -25.03
N GLU A 259 10.96 9.58 -24.11
CA GLU A 259 10.20 10.72 -23.64
C GLU A 259 9.91 10.56 -22.15
N THR A 260 9.83 11.68 -21.45
CA THR A 260 9.37 11.77 -20.07
C THR A 260 8.25 12.80 -19.98
N ARG A 261 7.32 12.62 -19.04
CA ARG A 261 6.25 13.59 -18.76
C ARG A 261 5.99 13.69 -17.26
N ASN A 262 5.78 14.91 -16.77
CA ASN A 262 5.12 15.12 -15.50
C ASN A 262 3.63 15.25 -15.73
N LEU A 263 2.87 14.43 -15.03
CA LEU A 263 1.42 14.47 -15.02
C LEU A 263 0.96 14.95 -13.64
N PRO A 264 -0.01 15.88 -13.57
CA PRO A 264 -0.68 16.15 -12.32
C PRO A 264 -1.47 14.91 -11.90
N VAL A 265 -1.69 14.76 -10.60
CA VAL A 265 -2.61 13.77 -10.06
C VAL A 265 -4.01 14.35 -10.08
N PHE A 266 -4.92 13.71 -10.79
CA PHE A 266 -6.31 14.15 -10.83
C PHE A 266 -7.10 13.65 -9.61
N PRO A 267 -8.19 14.35 -9.22
CA PRO A 267 -9.06 13.87 -8.16
C PRO A 267 -9.59 12.46 -8.42
N ILE A 268 -9.66 11.65 -7.36
CA ILE A 268 -10.23 10.30 -7.44
C ILE A 268 -11.71 10.41 -7.85
N PRO A 269 -12.17 9.66 -8.87
CA PRO A 269 -13.57 9.72 -9.28
C PRO A 269 -14.53 9.35 -8.14
N GLN A 270 -15.65 10.08 -8.03
CA GLN A 270 -16.60 9.94 -6.92
C GLN A 270 -17.14 8.50 -6.76
N ASP A 271 -17.41 7.80 -7.87
CA ASP A 271 -17.90 6.41 -7.85
C ASP A 271 -16.92 5.44 -7.20
N LYS A 272 -15.63 5.77 -7.19
CA LYS A 272 -14.55 4.99 -6.57
C LYS A 272 -14.50 5.24 -5.06
N LEU A 273 -14.65 6.50 -4.65
CA LEU A 273 -14.70 6.90 -3.24
C LEU A 273 -15.92 6.30 -2.55
N ASP A 274 -17.10 6.50 -3.14
CA ASP A 274 -18.37 6.00 -2.61
C ASP A 274 -18.35 4.47 -2.51
N TRP A 275 -17.83 3.80 -3.54
CA TRP A 275 -17.66 2.36 -3.53
C TRP A 275 -16.74 1.88 -2.39
N CYS A 276 -15.58 2.51 -2.23
CA CYS A 276 -14.65 2.15 -1.17
C CYS A 276 -15.27 2.35 0.21
N ALA A 277 -15.92 3.50 0.44
CA ALA A 277 -16.60 3.79 1.71
C ALA A 277 -17.69 2.75 2.02
N ARG A 278 -18.54 2.43 1.05
CA ARG A 278 -19.59 1.40 1.17
C ARG A 278 -19.03 0.03 1.56
N VAL A 279 -17.97 -0.41 0.88
CA VAL A 279 -17.31 -1.70 1.19
C VAL A 279 -16.75 -1.70 2.61
N LEU A 280 -16.05 -0.63 3.02
CA LEU A 280 -15.47 -0.57 4.36
C LEU A 280 -16.54 -0.54 5.46
N HIS A 281 -17.60 0.24 5.30
CA HIS A 281 -18.72 0.24 6.24
C HIS A 281 -19.41 -1.12 6.33
N ALA A 282 -19.72 -1.75 5.20
CA ALA A 282 -20.35 -3.08 5.19
C ALA A 282 -19.48 -4.15 5.89
N LEU A 283 -18.15 -4.05 5.77
CA LEU A 283 -17.22 -4.93 6.48
C LEU A 283 -17.16 -4.62 7.97
N ILE A 284 -17.17 -3.35 8.37
CA ILE A 284 -17.26 -2.93 9.77
C ILE A 284 -18.56 -3.48 10.38
N ASP A 285 -19.71 -3.25 9.75
CA ASP A 285 -21.00 -3.70 10.25
C ASP A 285 -21.08 -5.22 10.38
N LEU A 286 -20.61 -5.95 9.36
CA LEU A 286 -20.52 -7.42 9.40
C LEU A 286 -19.66 -7.88 10.58
N CYS A 287 -18.44 -7.37 10.68
CA CYS A 287 -17.52 -7.81 11.72
C CYS A 287 -18.00 -7.41 13.12
N ALA A 288 -18.58 -6.23 13.27
CA ALA A 288 -19.13 -5.68 14.51
C ALA A 288 -20.33 -6.48 15.05
N THR A 289 -21.22 -6.90 14.17
CA THR A 289 -22.44 -7.64 14.55
C THR A 289 -22.17 -9.13 14.80
N GLU A 290 -21.23 -9.71 14.05
CA GLU A 290 -20.86 -11.12 14.17
C GLU A 290 -19.62 -11.34 15.04
N HIS A 291 -19.41 -10.49 16.04
CA HIS A 291 -18.47 -10.72 17.14
C HIS A 291 -18.93 -11.87 18.03
N GLY A 292 -18.84 -13.09 17.50
CA GLY A 292 -19.13 -14.33 18.22
C GLY A 292 -17.89 -14.87 18.96
N ASP A 293 -17.98 -14.85 20.29
CA ASP A 293 -17.54 -15.81 21.31
C ASP A 293 -16.47 -16.87 20.98
N ARG A 294 -15.41 -16.51 20.25
CA ARG A 294 -14.16 -17.29 20.33
C ARG A 294 -13.53 -17.00 21.67
N THR A 295 -13.55 -17.97 22.57
CA THR A 295 -12.83 -17.93 23.84
C THR A 295 -11.35 -17.58 23.59
N GLY A 296 -11.01 -16.28 23.71
CA GLY A 296 -9.66 -15.72 23.60
C GLY A 296 -9.16 -15.32 22.20
N GLY A 297 -9.94 -15.46 21.12
CA GLY A 297 -9.47 -15.27 19.74
C GLY A 297 -10.15 -14.14 18.95
N ILE A 298 -9.40 -13.39 18.14
CA ILE A 298 -9.93 -12.40 17.19
C ILE A 298 -10.43 -13.13 15.94
N ASN A 299 -11.68 -12.87 15.55
CA ASN A 299 -12.27 -13.43 14.34
C ASN A 299 -11.49 -12.97 13.08
N VAL A 300 -11.39 -13.87 12.10
CA VAL A 300 -10.84 -13.55 10.79
C VAL A 300 -11.86 -13.88 9.73
N TRP A 301 -12.17 -12.89 8.90
CA TRP A 301 -13.04 -13.01 7.76
C TRP A 301 -12.20 -13.11 6.49
N GLN A 302 -12.46 -14.13 5.67
CA GLN A 302 -12.00 -14.14 4.29
C GLN A 302 -13.00 -13.34 3.47
N VAL A 303 -12.55 -12.21 2.91
CA VAL A 303 -13.34 -11.36 2.04
C VAL A 303 -12.86 -11.53 0.61
N ARG A 304 -13.76 -11.86 -0.32
CA ARG A 304 -13.47 -11.99 -1.73
C ARG A 304 -14.26 -10.97 -2.52
N MET A 305 -13.56 -10.18 -3.31
CA MET A 305 -14.13 -9.31 -4.31
C MET A 305 -13.93 -9.94 -5.68
N LYS A 306 -15.01 -10.11 -6.43
CA LYS A 306 -14.96 -10.67 -7.79
C LYS A 306 -16.19 -10.20 -8.56
N ASP A 307 -15.98 -9.79 -9.81
CA ASP A 307 -17.06 -9.40 -10.73
C ASP A 307 -18.02 -8.32 -10.14
N GLY A 308 -17.47 -7.43 -9.30
CA GLY A 308 -18.25 -6.36 -8.64
C GLY A 308 -19.01 -6.79 -7.38
N GLU A 309 -18.97 -8.06 -7.01
CA GLU A 309 -19.57 -8.57 -5.77
C GLU A 309 -18.56 -8.67 -4.63
N VAL A 310 -19.05 -8.52 -3.40
CA VAL A 310 -18.26 -8.71 -2.18
C VAL A 310 -18.84 -9.86 -1.38
N HIS A 311 -18.02 -10.87 -1.15
CA HIS A 311 -18.37 -12.07 -0.42
C HIS A 311 -17.52 -12.16 0.83
N ALA A 312 -18.13 -12.47 1.98
CA ALA A 312 -17.42 -12.63 3.24
C ALA A 312 -17.76 -13.98 3.88
N ASN A 313 -16.76 -14.59 4.52
CA ASN A 313 -16.92 -15.81 5.31
C ASN A 313 -16.00 -15.78 6.51
N LEU A 314 -16.52 -16.19 7.67
CA LEU A 314 -15.69 -16.46 8.82
C LEU A 314 -14.73 -17.64 8.55
N MET A 315 -13.45 -17.45 8.87
CA MET A 315 -12.42 -18.48 8.72
C MET A 315 -12.37 -19.38 9.96
N SER A 316 -12.35 -20.70 9.76
CA SER A 316 -12.03 -21.68 10.79
C SER A 316 -10.62 -21.50 11.37
N ASP A 317 -10.38 -22.03 12.57
CA ASP A 317 -9.07 -21.92 13.23
C ASP A 317 -7.95 -22.55 12.39
N ARG A 318 -8.25 -23.66 11.70
CA ARG A 318 -7.31 -24.30 10.78
C ARG A 318 -6.94 -23.40 9.61
N GLN A 319 -7.90 -22.64 9.06
CA GLN A 319 -7.62 -21.68 7.98
C GLN A 319 -6.77 -20.52 8.46
N VAL A 320 -7.07 -19.98 9.65
CA VAL A 320 -6.29 -18.90 10.28
C VAL A 320 -4.86 -19.36 10.57
N ALA A 321 -4.69 -20.54 11.18
CA ALA A 321 -3.38 -21.13 11.46
C ALA A 321 -2.55 -21.32 10.19
N ARG A 322 -3.15 -21.81 9.10
CA ARG A 322 -2.47 -21.97 7.81
C ARG A 322 -2.01 -20.63 7.22
N MET A 323 -2.85 -19.60 7.28
CA MET A 323 -2.53 -18.26 6.77
C MET A 323 -1.42 -17.58 7.60
N ASN A 324 -1.35 -17.88 8.89
CA ASN A 324 -0.31 -17.38 9.79
C ASN A 324 0.96 -18.23 9.82
N ALA A 325 1.00 -19.35 9.10
CA ALA A 325 2.15 -20.26 9.09
C ALA A 325 3.42 -19.55 8.59
N GLY A 326 4.55 -19.83 9.24
CA GLY A 326 5.86 -19.26 8.87
C GLY A 326 6.03 -17.77 9.16
N GLY A 327 5.09 -17.15 9.89
CA GLY A 327 5.15 -15.75 10.35
C GLY A 327 5.30 -15.62 11.87
N PRO A 328 5.29 -14.38 12.40
CA PRO A 328 5.26 -14.14 13.83
C PRO A 328 3.99 -14.70 14.48
N ARG A 329 3.99 -14.87 15.81
CA ARG A 329 2.80 -15.28 16.56
C ARG A 329 1.72 -14.19 16.47
N LYS A 330 0.51 -14.58 16.05
CA LYS A 330 -0.63 -13.69 15.81
C LYS A 330 -1.89 -14.13 16.56
N ASN A 331 -2.78 -13.19 16.84
CA ASN A 331 -4.19 -13.44 17.14
C ASN A 331 -5.04 -12.77 16.06
N GLY A 332 -5.89 -13.55 15.38
CA GLY A 332 -6.45 -13.14 14.10
C GLY A 332 -5.34 -12.92 13.05
N ILE A 333 -5.32 -11.74 12.42
CA ILE A 333 -4.21 -11.30 11.54
C ILE A 333 -3.18 -10.41 12.26
N LEU A 334 -3.38 -10.11 13.54
CA LEU A 334 -2.61 -9.13 14.29
C LEU A 334 -1.46 -9.77 15.08
N PRO A 335 -0.22 -9.22 15.01
CA PRO A 335 0.88 -9.69 15.85
C PRO A 335 0.57 -9.61 17.35
N MET A 336 0.93 -10.64 18.11
CA MET A 336 0.75 -10.62 19.58
C MET A 336 1.54 -9.50 20.26
N THR A 337 2.70 -9.14 19.72
CA THR A 337 3.52 -8.01 20.22
C THR A 337 2.79 -6.68 20.11
N PHE A 338 2.00 -6.50 19.04
CA PHE A 338 1.17 -5.32 18.86
C PHE A 338 0.01 -5.28 19.84
N LEU A 339 -0.71 -6.39 19.99
CA LEU A 339 -1.82 -6.48 20.94
C LEU A 339 -1.36 -6.20 22.37
N ALA A 340 -0.17 -6.70 22.74
CA ALA A 340 0.44 -6.38 24.03
C ALA A 340 0.78 -4.89 24.18
N ALA A 341 1.29 -4.25 23.11
CA ALA A 341 1.58 -2.82 23.11
C ALA A 341 0.30 -1.96 23.26
N LEU A 342 -0.78 -2.32 22.56
CA LEU A 342 -2.08 -1.67 22.71
C LEU A 342 -2.63 -1.81 24.13
N ALA A 343 -2.61 -3.04 24.68
CA ALA A 343 -3.09 -3.30 26.04
C ALA A 343 -2.31 -2.50 27.09
N LYS A 344 -0.98 -2.40 26.96
CA LYS A 344 -0.14 -1.60 27.86
C LYS A 344 -0.50 -0.12 27.82
N ARG A 345 -0.75 0.44 26.63
CA ARG A 345 -1.12 1.85 26.47
C ARG A 345 -2.48 2.15 27.10
N LYS A 346 -3.44 1.23 26.98
CA LYS A 346 -4.75 1.36 27.64
C LYS A 346 -4.65 1.32 29.16
N GLY A 347 -3.77 0.50 29.73
CA GLY A 347 -3.56 0.46 31.18
C GLY A 347 -2.86 1.71 31.75
N MET A 348 -2.38 2.62 30.88
CA MET A 348 -1.72 3.87 31.26
C MET A 348 -2.61 5.12 31.05
N ALA A 349 -3.73 4.98 30.33
CA ALA A 349 -4.73 6.03 30.10
C ALA A 349 -5.88 5.84 31.10
#